data_AF-A0A538BV39-F1
#
_entry.id   AF-A0A538BV39-F1
#
_cell.length_a   1.000
_cell.length_b   1.000
_cell.length_c   1.000
_cell.angle_alpha   90.00
_cell.angle_beta   90.00
_cell.angle_gamma   90.00
#
_symmetry.space_group_name_H-M   'P 1'
#
loop_
_entity.id
_entity.type
_entity.pdbx_description
1 polymer ?
#
loop_
_entity_poly.entity_id
_entity_poly.type
_entity_poly.pdbx_seq_one_letter_code
_entity_poly.pdbx_strand_id
1 'polypeptide(L)'
;MASDGPVSVSGDGEYATPQGASPTQAGTYYWVAAYSGDSNNKEAKSGCADEPVVIGSVPVPPPAVHALAAQVISGLAAPHGPAACVARTTPVFVTGRQIVSATFYLDGRKVKTLTKADKTGRYGIKVKAGKLRFGVHRVTVVVVYAPSSQTKPKTLRVLIFRCRPPRPKFTG
;
A
#
# COMPACT_ATOMS: atom_id res chain seq x y z
N MET A 1 -26.00 19.15 -43.84
CA MET A 1 -25.73 18.12 -44.86
C MET A 1 -24.63 18.64 -45.76
N ALA A 2 -23.44 18.06 -45.68
CA ALA A 2 -22.38 18.36 -46.63
C ALA A 2 -22.77 17.68 -47.96
N SER A 3 -22.80 18.44 -49.04
CA SER A 3 -23.05 17.93 -50.38
C SER A 3 -21.88 18.37 -51.25
N ASP A 4 -21.21 17.41 -51.88
CA ASP A 4 -20.18 17.68 -52.87
C ASP A 4 -20.85 18.08 -54.20
N GLY A 5 -20.17 18.90 -55.00
CA GLY A 5 -20.67 19.29 -56.32
C GLY A 5 -20.78 18.11 -57.30
N PRO A 6 -21.58 18.21 -58.37
CA PRO A 6 -21.66 17.14 -59.37
C PRO A 6 -20.31 16.94 -60.08
N VAL A 7 -19.90 15.69 -60.24
CA VAL A 7 -18.71 15.30 -61.02
C VAL A 7 -19.16 14.73 -62.36
N SER A 8 -18.57 15.20 -63.46
CA SER A 8 -18.82 14.64 -64.79
C SER A 8 -18.24 13.23 -64.87
N VAL A 9 -19.07 12.26 -65.25
CA VAL A 9 -18.67 10.86 -65.46
C VAL A 9 -18.60 10.54 -66.96
N SER A 10 -17.53 9.87 -67.41
CA SER A 10 -17.35 9.44 -68.81
C SER A 10 -16.89 7.98 -68.86
N GLY A 11 -17.86 7.07 -68.86
CA GLY A 11 -17.63 5.62 -68.92
C GLY A 11 -17.40 4.97 -67.56
N ASP A 12 -17.10 3.67 -67.60
CA ASP A 12 -16.87 2.86 -66.41
C ASP A 12 -15.54 3.22 -65.75
N GLY A 13 -15.56 3.48 -64.45
CA GLY A 13 -14.37 3.83 -63.69
C GLY A 13 -14.66 4.25 -62.26
N GLU A 14 -13.59 4.44 -61.50
CA GLU A 14 -13.66 5.02 -60.16
C GLU A 14 -13.75 6.54 -60.24
N TYR A 15 -14.69 7.13 -59.53
CA TYR A 15 -14.86 8.58 -59.40
C TYR A 15 -14.67 8.99 -57.95
N ALA A 16 -13.84 10.00 -57.71
CA ALA A 16 -13.57 10.53 -56.38
C ALA A 16 -14.53 11.67 -56.02
N THR A 17 -14.83 11.82 -54.73
CA THR A 17 -15.48 13.01 -54.16
C THR A 17 -14.45 14.13 -54.00
N PRO A 18 -14.52 15.24 -54.78
CA PRO A 18 -13.48 16.27 -54.78
C PRO A 18 -13.24 16.93 -53.43
N GLN A 19 -14.29 17.21 -52.65
CA GLN A 19 -14.18 17.88 -51.36
C GLN A 19 -14.35 16.90 -50.19
N GLY A 20 -15.20 15.89 -50.35
CA GLY A 20 -15.52 14.93 -49.29
C GLY A 20 -16.15 15.58 -48.05
N ALA A 21 -16.22 14.84 -46.94
CA ALA A 21 -16.71 15.35 -45.65
C ALA A 21 -15.80 14.94 -44.49
N SER A 22 -15.55 15.89 -43.58
CA SER A 22 -14.69 15.73 -42.39
C SER A 22 -15.50 15.95 -41.10
N PRO A 23 -16.32 14.98 -40.67
CA PRO A 23 -17.04 15.05 -39.40
C PRO A 23 -16.07 15.09 -38.20
N THR A 24 -16.34 16.00 -37.25
CA THR A 24 -15.50 16.20 -36.05
C THR A 24 -16.09 15.58 -34.79
N GLN A 25 -17.30 15.03 -34.87
CA GLN A 25 -18.01 14.46 -33.73
C GLN A 25 -18.14 12.95 -33.89
N ALA A 26 -18.08 12.23 -32.76
CA ALA A 26 -18.38 10.81 -32.74
C ALA A 26 -19.86 10.60 -33.09
N GLY A 27 -20.15 9.61 -33.95
CA GLY A 27 -21.48 9.39 -34.49
C GLY A 27 -21.48 8.39 -35.63
N THR A 28 -22.69 8.04 -36.08
CA THR A 28 -22.88 7.27 -37.32
C THR A 28 -23.22 8.24 -38.44
N TYR A 29 -22.41 8.22 -39.48
CA TYR A 29 -22.56 9.03 -40.69
C TYR A 29 -22.95 8.12 -41.85
N TYR A 30 -23.65 8.68 -42.84
CA TYR A 30 -24.09 7.96 -44.03
C TYR A 30 -23.67 8.71 -45.27
N TRP A 31 -23.22 7.98 -46.28
CA TRP A 31 -22.93 8.52 -47.61
C TRP A 31 -24.08 8.19 -48.55
N VAL A 32 -24.39 9.14 -49.44
CA VAL A 32 -25.42 8.96 -50.46
C VAL A 32 -24.83 9.39 -51.79
N ALA A 33 -24.56 8.42 -52.65
CA ALA A 33 -24.23 8.63 -54.05
C ALA A 33 -25.52 8.70 -54.89
N ALA A 34 -25.58 9.68 -55.78
CA ALA A 34 -26.65 9.83 -56.77
C ALA A 34 -26.04 10.03 -58.16
N TYR A 35 -26.61 9.36 -59.15
CA TYR A 35 -26.24 9.42 -60.55
C TYR A 35 -27.47 9.86 -61.36
N SER A 36 -27.33 10.93 -62.15
CA SER A 36 -28.44 11.57 -62.88
C SER A 36 -28.85 10.84 -64.15
N GLY A 37 -28.18 9.76 -64.53
CA GLY A 37 -28.38 9.07 -65.81
C GLY A 37 -27.55 9.67 -66.94
N ASP A 38 -27.50 8.92 -68.05
CA ASP A 38 -26.95 9.34 -69.34
C ASP A 38 -27.84 8.78 -70.48
N SER A 39 -27.38 8.88 -71.75
CA SER A 39 -28.16 8.39 -72.89
C SER A 39 -28.37 6.87 -72.90
N ASN A 40 -27.56 6.12 -72.17
CA ASN A 40 -27.55 4.66 -72.15
C ASN A 40 -28.05 4.09 -70.81
N ASN A 41 -27.95 4.86 -69.72
CA ASN A 41 -28.22 4.43 -68.35
C ASN A 41 -29.26 5.31 -67.67
N LYS A 42 -30.18 4.69 -66.92
CA LYS A 42 -31.16 5.41 -66.09
C LYS A 42 -30.48 6.03 -64.86
N GLU A 43 -31.13 7.02 -64.28
CA GLU A 43 -30.74 7.57 -62.99
C GLU A 43 -30.77 6.52 -61.88
N ALA A 44 -29.88 6.66 -60.90
CA ALA A 44 -29.78 5.76 -59.76
C ALA A 44 -29.33 6.52 -58.50
N LYS A 45 -29.79 6.09 -57.33
CA LYS A 45 -29.42 6.69 -56.05
C LYS A 45 -29.35 5.63 -54.97
N SER A 46 -28.30 5.68 -54.16
CA SER A 46 -28.15 4.85 -52.96
C SER A 46 -29.14 5.27 -51.86
N GLY A 47 -29.56 4.31 -51.05
CA GLY A 47 -30.38 4.53 -49.88
C GLY A 47 -29.64 5.28 -48.78
N CYS A 48 -30.38 6.05 -47.99
CA CYS A 48 -29.82 6.88 -46.91
C CYS A 48 -29.16 6.10 -45.77
N ALA A 49 -29.34 4.78 -45.72
CA ALA A 49 -28.82 3.91 -44.66
C ALA A 49 -27.92 2.78 -45.22
N ASP A 50 -27.60 2.80 -46.52
CA ASP A 50 -26.93 1.68 -47.19
C ASP A 50 -25.47 1.55 -46.74
N GLU A 51 -24.80 2.69 -46.48
CA GLU A 51 -23.38 2.73 -46.15
C GLU A 51 -23.10 3.51 -44.86
N PRO A 52 -23.21 2.85 -43.69
CA PRO A 52 -22.91 3.47 -42.41
C PRO A 52 -21.40 3.56 -42.16
N VAL A 53 -20.93 4.73 -41.74
CA VAL A 53 -19.57 4.97 -41.23
C VAL A 53 -19.64 5.41 -39.78
N VAL A 54 -19.05 4.61 -38.89
CA VAL A 54 -19.04 4.87 -37.44
C VAL A 54 -17.73 5.55 -37.05
N ILE A 55 -17.84 6.74 -36.45
CA ILE A 55 -16.72 7.48 -35.88
C ILE A 55 -16.78 7.32 -34.37
N GLY A 56 -15.82 6.58 -33.82
CA GLY A 56 -15.68 6.40 -32.37
C GLY A 56 -15.05 7.62 -31.70
N SER A 57 -15.37 7.83 -30.42
CA SER A 57 -14.60 8.74 -29.57
C SER A 57 -13.30 8.07 -29.14
N VAL A 58 -12.20 8.82 -29.16
CA VAL A 58 -10.93 8.34 -28.56
C VAL A 58 -11.04 8.47 -27.04
N PRO A 59 -10.86 7.39 -26.27
CA PRO A 59 -10.83 7.49 -24.81
C PRO A 59 -9.60 8.30 -24.38
N VAL A 60 -9.80 9.42 -23.70
CA VAL A 60 -8.71 10.13 -23.03
C VAL A 60 -8.37 9.34 -21.76
N PRO A 61 -7.13 8.85 -21.59
CA PRO A 61 -6.76 8.18 -20.35
C PRO A 61 -6.83 9.18 -19.18
N PRO A 62 -7.32 8.77 -18.00
CA PRO A 62 -7.33 9.63 -16.83
C PRO A 62 -5.90 10.08 -16.47
N PRO A 63 -5.72 11.29 -15.92
CA PRO A 63 -4.39 11.77 -15.53
C PRO A 63 -3.75 10.83 -14.51
N ALA A 64 -2.50 10.44 -14.75
CA ALA A 64 -1.74 9.56 -13.86
C ALA A 64 -1.43 10.29 -12.55
N VAL A 65 -2.18 9.97 -11.49
CA VAL A 65 -1.91 10.44 -10.13
C VAL A 65 -0.72 9.67 -9.54
N HIS A 66 0.42 10.34 -9.42
CA HIS A 66 1.58 9.81 -8.70
C HIS A 66 1.36 10.05 -7.20
N ALA A 67 0.81 9.07 -6.48
CA ALA A 67 0.76 9.12 -5.02
C ALA A 67 2.18 8.97 -4.47
N LEU A 68 2.65 9.96 -3.69
CA LEU A 68 3.91 9.82 -2.95
C LEU A 68 3.81 8.60 -2.03
N ALA A 69 4.77 7.68 -2.16
CA ALA A 69 4.83 6.49 -1.31
C ALA A 69 4.89 6.92 0.17
N ALA A 70 3.98 6.39 0.99
CA ALA A 70 4.00 6.62 2.43
C ALA A 70 5.36 6.19 2.99
N GLN A 71 6.05 7.08 3.71
CA GLN A 71 7.35 6.76 4.30
C GLN A 71 7.19 5.67 5.38
N VAL A 72 7.76 4.50 5.15
CA VAL A 72 7.75 3.37 6.08
C VAL A 72 8.75 3.64 7.21
N ILE A 73 8.25 3.97 8.40
CA ILE A 73 9.10 4.14 9.58
C ILE A 73 9.32 2.78 10.26
N SER A 74 10.54 2.25 10.19
CA SER A 74 10.90 0.99 10.84
C SER A 74 10.74 1.03 12.38
N GLY A 75 10.30 -0.09 12.96
CA GLY A 75 10.15 -0.27 14.40
C GLY A 75 11.48 -0.38 15.15
N LEU A 76 11.49 0.10 16.39
CA LEU A 76 12.64 0.04 17.30
C LEU A 76 12.16 -0.42 18.68
N ALA A 77 12.92 -1.28 19.35
CA ALA A 77 12.70 -1.58 20.75
C ALA A 77 14.03 -1.71 21.49
N ALA A 78 14.15 -1.00 22.60
CA ALA A 78 15.31 -0.98 23.48
C ALA A 78 14.93 -1.58 24.84
N PRO A 79 15.57 -2.69 25.26
CA PRO A 79 15.31 -3.29 26.55
C PRO A 79 16.03 -2.55 27.68
N HIS A 80 15.35 -2.44 28.82
CA HIS A 80 15.85 -1.80 30.04
C HIS A 80 15.64 -2.72 31.23
N GLY A 81 16.64 -2.78 32.10
CA GLY A 81 16.63 -3.61 33.29
C GLY A 81 17.72 -3.23 34.28
N PRO A 82 17.88 -3.99 35.36
CA PRO A 82 18.91 -3.73 36.35
C PRO A 82 20.31 -3.95 35.76
N ALA A 83 21.23 -3.02 36.02
CA ALA A 83 22.65 -3.19 35.71
C ALA A 83 23.43 -3.97 36.79
N ALA A 84 22.83 -4.14 37.97
CA ALA A 84 23.47 -4.72 39.15
C ALA A 84 22.57 -5.76 39.85
N CYS A 85 23.12 -6.39 40.88
CA CYS A 85 22.40 -7.34 41.73
C CYS A 85 21.14 -6.71 42.35
N VAL A 86 20.02 -7.43 42.28
CA VAL A 86 18.72 -6.96 42.78
C VAL A 86 18.33 -7.73 44.03
N ALA A 87 18.10 -7.03 45.14
CA ALA A 87 17.67 -7.67 46.40
C ALA A 87 16.14 -7.85 46.52
N ARG A 88 15.34 -6.99 45.86
CA ARG A 88 13.88 -6.95 46.04
C ARG A 88 13.15 -6.92 44.69
N THR A 89 12.62 -5.78 44.31
CA THR A 89 11.84 -5.63 43.08
C THR A 89 12.60 -4.71 42.12
N THR A 90 12.63 -5.06 40.84
CA THR A 90 13.25 -4.24 39.80
C THR A 90 12.29 -4.08 38.63
N PRO A 91 12.21 -2.89 38.02
CA PRO A 91 11.48 -2.72 36.77
C PRO A 91 12.27 -3.33 35.61
N VAL A 92 11.57 -4.02 34.72
CA VAL A 92 12.09 -4.42 33.41
C VAL A 92 11.10 -3.93 32.36
N PHE A 93 11.57 -3.17 31.39
CA PHE A 93 10.70 -2.54 30.40
C PHE A 93 11.37 -2.39 29.05
N VAL A 94 10.56 -2.18 28.02
CA VAL A 94 11.02 -1.82 26.68
C VAL A 94 10.45 -0.46 26.30
N THR A 95 11.26 0.34 25.61
CA THR A 95 10.84 1.59 24.96
C THR A 95 11.15 1.53 23.47
N GLY A 96 10.54 2.41 22.69
CA GLY A 96 10.82 2.52 21.26
C GLY A 96 9.61 2.99 20.48
N ARG A 97 9.60 2.69 19.18
CA ARG A 97 8.58 3.17 18.23
C ARG A 97 7.95 2.02 17.48
N GLN A 98 6.71 2.25 17.03
CA GLN A 98 5.89 1.26 16.30
C GLN A 98 5.65 -0.04 17.07
N ILE A 99 5.79 -0.04 18.40
CA ILE A 99 5.54 -1.22 19.24
C ILE A 99 4.03 -1.36 19.45
N VAL A 100 3.47 -2.49 19.06
CA VAL A 100 2.05 -2.84 19.26
C VAL A 100 1.86 -3.71 20.48
N SER A 101 2.79 -4.62 20.74
CA SER A 101 2.76 -5.40 21.97
C SER A 101 4.13 -5.85 22.43
N ALA A 102 4.26 -6.04 23.74
CA ALA A 102 5.42 -6.64 24.39
C ALA A 102 4.96 -7.75 25.33
N THR A 103 5.39 -8.98 25.06
CA THR A 103 5.14 -10.13 25.93
C THR A 103 6.38 -10.49 26.71
N PHE A 104 6.27 -10.48 28.03
CA PHE A 104 7.34 -10.77 28.97
C PHE A 104 7.24 -12.23 29.42
N TYR A 105 8.38 -12.90 29.40
CA TYR A 105 8.61 -14.21 29.95
C TYR A 105 9.72 -14.14 30.99
N LEU A 106 9.52 -14.75 32.15
CA LEU A 106 10.54 -14.91 33.19
C LEU A 106 10.95 -16.38 33.24
N ASP A 107 12.22 -16.66 32.99
CA ASP A 107 12.79 -18.02 32.90
C ASP A 107 11.97 -18.96 31.99
N GLY A 108 11.49 -18.42 30.88
CA GLY A 108 10.67 -19.15 29.90
C GLY A 108 9.17 -19.18 30.19
N ARG A 109 8.71 -18.75 31.37
CA ARG A 109 7.27 -18.70 31.71
C ARG A 109 6.68 -17.33 31.39
N LYS A 110 5.58 -17.29 30.62
CA LYS A 110 4.88 -16.03 30.29
C LYS A 110 4.36 -15.38 31.57
N VAL A 111 4.74 -14.14 31.82
CA VAL A 111 4.30 -13.39 33.01
C VAL A 111 3.29 -12.29 32.67
N LYS A 112 3.43 -11.62 31.52
CA LYS A 112 2.51 -10.57 31.11
C LYS A 112 2.61 -10.25 29.62
N THR A 113 1.50 -9.93 28.98
CA THR A 113 1.48 -9.24 27.69
C THR A 113 0.96 -7.83 27.89
N LEU A 114 1.63 -6.85 27.29
CA LEU A 114 1.24 -5.45 27.31
C LEU A 114 0.99 -4.99 25.88
N THR A 115 -0.21 -4.50 25.61
CA THR A 115 -0.63 -3.95 24.31
C THR A 115 -0.70 -2.42 24.32
N LYS A 116 -0.48 -1.81 25.49
CA LYS A 116 -0.43 -0.36 25.67
C LYS A 116 0.81 -0.02 26.48
N ALA A 117 1.49 1.04 26.03
CA ALA A 117 2.52 1.68 26.84
C ALA A 117 1.89 2.35 28.07
N ASP A 118 2.68 2.52 29.12
CA ASP A 118 2.32 3.41 30.21
C ASP A 118 2.37 4.89 29.78
N LYS A 119 2.03 5.79 30.70
CA LYS A 119 2.01 7.25 30.46
C LYS A 119 3.37 7.82 29.99
N THR A 120 4.46 7.07 30.20
CA THR A 120 5.83 7.47 29.84
C THR A 120 6.33 6.77 28.57
N GLY A 121 5.47 6.05 27.85
CA GLY A 121 5.83 5.34 26.63
C GLY A 121 6.56 4.01 26.88
N ARG A 122 6.50 3.45 28.09
CA ARG A 122 7.18 2.19 28.44
C ARG A 122 6.21 1.03 28.44
N TYR A 123 6.63 -0.09 27.88
CA TYR A 123 6.00 -1.39 28.11
C TYR A 123 6.80 -2.09 29.19
N GLY A 124 6.29 -2.16 30.42
CA GLY A 124 7.09 -2.61 31.56
C GLY A 124 6.37 -3.48 32.60
N ILE A 125 7.15 -4.34 33.26
CA ILE A 125 6.73 -5.15 34.41
C ILE A 125 7.61 -4.88 35.63
N LYS A 126 7.07 -5.11 36.82
CA LYS A 126 7.84 -5.17 38.06
C LYS A 126 8.18 -6.62 38.36
N VAL A 127 9.47 -6.98 38.29
CA VAL A 127 9.92 -8.33 38.63
C VAL A 127 10.25 -8.38 40.12
N LYS A 128 9.54 -9.23 40.86
CA LYS A 128 9.79 -9.49 42.28
C LYS A 128 10.99 -10.44 42.43
N ALA A 129 12.20 -9.94 42.14
CA ALA A 129 13.44 -10.71 42.24
C ALA A 129 13.59 -11.35 43.64
N GLY A 130 13.10 -10.67 44.68
CA GLY A 130 12.90 -11.16 46.06
C GLY A 130 12.36 -12.59 46.20
N LYS A 131 11.55 -13.05 45.25
CA LYS A 131 10.92 -14.39 45.24
C LYS A 131 11.62 -15.39 44.32
N LEU A 132 12.65 -14.96 43.61
CA LEU A 132 13.44 -15.79 42.72
C LEU A 132 14.61 -16.41 43.48
N ARG A 133 15.11 -17.53 42.94
CA ARG A 133 16.28 -18.22 43.47
C ARG A 133 17.51 -17.31 43.35
N PHE A 134 18.54 -17.61 44.12
CA PHE A 134 19.83 -16.96 43.91
C PHE A 134 20.43 -17.44 42.59
N GLY A 135 21.03 -16.52 41.83
CA GLY A 135 21.57 -16.79 40.50
C GLY A 135 21.09 -15.80 39.45
N VAL A 136 21.23 -16.19 38.19
CA VAL A 136 20.83 -15.39 37.03
C VAL A 136 19.44 -15.82 36.58
N HIS A 137 18.55 -14.86 36.46
CA HIS A 137 17.21 -15.03 35.91
C HIS A 137 17.10 -14.29 34.58
N ARG A 138 16.42 -14.89 33.60
CA ARG A 138 16.30 -14.33 32.25
C ARG A 138 14.90 -13.80 32.02
N VAL A 139 14.79 -12.50 31.74
CA VAL A 139 13.57 -11.91 31.19
C VAL A 139 13.68 -11.87 29.67
N THR A 140 12.80 -12.59 28.99
CA THR A 140 12.67 -12.57 27.54
C THR A 140 11.48 -11.72 27.16
N VAL A 141 11.66 -10.77 26.26
CA VAL A 141 10.59 -9.87 25.80
C VAL A 141 10.38 -10.08 24.31
N VAL A 142 9.23 -10.63 23.95
CA VAL A 142 8.80 -10.76 22.55
C VAL A 142 8.04 -9.50 22.18
N VAL A 143 8.61 -8.71 21.27
CA VAL A 143 8.08 -7.43 20.81
C VAL A 143 7.50 -7.60 19.42
N VAL A 144 6.24 -7.21 19.26
CA VAL A 144 5.54 -7.18 17.96
C VAL A 144 5.35 -5.71 17.55
N TYR A 145 5.67 -5.43 16.30
CA TYR A 145 5.57 -4.09 15.72
C TYR A 145 4.31 -3.92 14.87
N ALA A 146 3.96 -2.67 14.59
CA ALA A 146 2.87 -2.33 13.69
C ALA A 146 3.16 -2.85 12.26
N PRO A 147 2.17 -3.40 11.54
CA PRO A 147 2.37 -3.86 10.16
C PRO A 147 2.91 -2.75 9.24
N SER A 148 2.48 -1.51 9.46
CA SER A 148 2.94 -0.32 8.73
C SER A 148 4.43 -0.04 8.88
N SER A 149 5.09 -0.57 9.92
CA SER A 149 6.54 -0.42 10.11
C SER A 149 7.36 -1.43 9.31
N GLN A 150 6.71 -2.44 8.71
CA GLN A 150 7.33 -3.56 8.00
C GLN A 150 8.48 -4.23 8.77
N THR A 151 8.43 -4.17 10.11
CA THR A 151 9.51 -4.68 10.98
C THR A 151 9.09 -6.01 11.57
N LYS A 152 9.90 -7.04 11.35
CA LYS A 152 9.65 -8.36 11.93
C LYS A 152 9.66 -8.30 13.47
N PRO A 153 8.84 -9.12 14.15
CA PRO A 153 8.89 -9.24 15.61
C PRO A 153 10.31 -9.52 16.11
N LYS A 154 10.68 -8.93 17.24
CA LYS A 154 12.01 -9.10 17.85
C LYS A 154 11.90 -9.72 19.24
N THR A 155 12.89 -10.54 19.57
CA THR A 155 13.02 -11.12 20.91
C THR A 155 14.21 -10.46 21.62
N LEU A 156 13.93 -9.72 22.68
CA LEU A 156 14.93 -9.06 23.52
C LEU A 156 15.17 -9.84 24.80
N ARG A 157 16.35 -9.69 25.40
CA ARG A 157 16.75 -10.39 26.62
C ARG A 157 17.32 -9.41 27.63
N VAL A 158 16.89 -9.55 28.87
CA VAL A 158 17.38 -8.81 30.04
C VAL A 158 17.73 -9.83 31.11
N LEU A 159 18.90 -9.67 31.74
CA LEU A 159 19.32 -10.50 32.85
C LEU A 159 19.00 -9.81 34.18
N ILE A 160 18.58 -10.61 35.16
CA ILE A 160 18.40 -10.18 36.54
C ILE A 160 19.32 -11.04 37.40
N PHE A 161 20.24 -10.39 38.09
CA PHE A 161 21.17 -11.05 38.99
C PHE A 161 20.64 -11.02 40.43
N ARG A 162 20.40 -12.18 41.03
CA ARG A 162 20.06 -12.35 42.45
C ARG A 162 21.29 -12.84 43.19
N CYS A 163 22.03 -11.88 43.74
CA CYS A 163 23.27 -12.14 44.47
C CYS A 163 23.00 -12.33 45.96
N ARG A 164 23.82 -13.14 46.62
CA ARG A 164 23.81 -13.21 48.09
C ARG A 164 24.45 -11.95 48.66
N PRO A 165 23.99 -11.44 49.82
CA PRO A 165 24.70 -10.38 50.51
C PRO A 165 26.13 -10.84 50.82
N PRO A 166 27.13 -9.95 50.76
CA PRO A 166 28.46 -10.27 51.28
C PRO A 166 28.33 -10.63 52.76
N ARG A 167 29.04 -11.66 53.21
CA ARG A 167 29.15 -11.97 54.64
C ARG A 167 29.92 -10.83 55.32
N PRO A 168 29.40 -10.22 56.39
CA PRO A 168 30.18 -9.24 57.14
C PRO A 168 31.40 -9.94 57.74
N LYS A 169 32.59 -9.42 57.48
CA LYS A 169 33.80 -9.78 58.21
C LYS A 169 33.83 -8.91 59.46
N PHE A 170 33.61 -9.52 60.63
CA PHE A 170 33.93 -8.86 61.90
C PHE A 170 35.44 -8.98 62.08
N THR A 171 36.17 -7.88 61.90
CA THR A 171 37.55 -7.75 62.38
C THR A 171 37.45 -7.27 63.83
N GLY A 172 37.75 -8.15 64.78
CA GLY A 172 37.98 -7.81 66.18
C GLY A 172 39.43 -7.44 66.43
#